data_AF-A0A060CHW3-F1
#
_entry.id   AF-A0A060CHW3-F1
#
_cell.length_a   1.000
_cell.length_b   1.000
_cell.length_c   1.000
_cell.angle_alpha   90.00
_cell.angle_beta   90.00
_cell.angle_gamma   90.00
#
_symmetry.space_group_name_H-M   'P 1'
#
loop_
_entity.id
_entity.type
_entity.pdbx_description
1 polymer ?
#
loop_
_entity_poly.entity_id
_entity_poly.type
_entity_poly.pdbx_seq_one_letter_code
_entity_poly.pdbx_strand_id
1 'polypeptide(L)'
;MHAILDEFIEAGERAIPPDHEALQYCGRMDFDREEGPLWVYPSSFVKLKFRGTKIKAVISNYHAYWSNSMGWLIDGRERKGQIHEEGPTCLVLAESMMDTEHEVCFSNGW
;
A
#
# COMPACT_ATOMS: atom_id res chain seq x y z
N MET A 1 -7.28 13.98 -1.48
CA MET A 1 -7.12 12.51 -1.46
C MET A 1 -7.16 11.85 -2.85
N HIS A 2 -8.12 12.16 -3.74
CA HIS A 2 -8.21 11.51 -5.07
C HIS A 2 -7.04 11.80 -6.03
N ALA A 3 -6.50 13.02 -6.01
CA ALA A 3 -5.56 13.49 -7.03
C ALA A 3 -4.30 12.63 -7.21
N ILE A 4 -3.71 12.09 -6.13
CA ILE A 4 -2.45 11.34 -6.24
C ILE A 4 -2.67 9.92 -6.77
N LEU A 5 -3.81 9.29 -6.48
CA LEU A 5 -4.13 7.97 -7.02
C LEU A 5 -4.42 8.04 -8.52
N ASP A 6 -5.05 9.15 -8.95
CA ASP A 6 -5.37 9.40 -10.35
C ASP A 6 -4.11 9.53 -11.24
N GLU A 7 -2.96 9.89 -10.67
CA GLU A 7 -1.67 9.93 -11.38
C GLU A 7 -1.11 8.54 -11.68
N PHE A 8 -1.47 7.53 -10.88
CA PHE A 8 -0.91 6.18 -10.97
C PHE A 8 -1.90 5.13 -11.46
N ILE A 9 -3.17 5.49 -11.65
CA ILE A 9 -4.20 4.57 -12.11
C ILE A 9 -4.05 4.30 -13.62
N GLU A 10 -4.11 3.04 -14.01
CA GLU A 10 -4.12 2.63 -15.42
C GLU A 10 -5.53 2.24 -15.87
N ALA A 11 -5.75 2.15 -17.19
CA ALA A 11 -7.04 1.78 -17.74
C ALA A 11 -7.52 0.40 -17.22
N GLY A 12 -8.73 0.37 -16.67
CA GLY A 12 -9.34 -0.85 -16.10
C GLY A 12 -8.99 -1.10 -14.63
N GLU A 13 -8.16 -0.26 -14.01
CA GLU A 13 -7.92 -0.30 -12.57
C GLU A 13 -8.98 0.51 -11.81
N ARG A 14 -9.16 0.20 -10.52
CA ARG A 14 -10.01 0.94 -9.59
C ARG A 14 -9.15 1.45 -8.44
N ALA A 15 -9.12 2.77 -8.26
CA ALA A 15 -8.51 3.37 -7.08
C ALA A 15 -9.35 3.10 -5.83
N ILE A 16 -8.67 2.73 -4.74
CA ILE A 16 -9.25 2.52 -3.41
C ILE A 16 -8.61 3.56 -2.48
N PRO A 17 -9.38 4.50 -1.90
CA PRO A 17 -8.82 5.52 -1.03
C PRO A 17 -8.41 4.95 0.34
N PRO A 18 -7.50 5.60 1.07
CA PRO A 18 -7.02 5.15 2.38
C PRO A 18 -8.10 4.99 3.47
N ASP A 19 -9.26 5.61 3.34
CA ASP A 19 -10.39 5.50 4.28
C ASP A 19 -11.42 4.43 3.88
N HIS A 20 -11.17 3.68 2.80
CA HIS A 20 -12.09 2.69 2.29
C HIS A 20 -12.23 1.48 3.26
N GLU A 21 -13.46 1.05 3.50
CA GLU A 21 -13.81 -0.04 4.44
C GLU A 21 -13.14 -1.40 4.17
N ALA A 22 -12.68 -1.62 2.94
CA ALA A 22 -11.96 -2.83 2.55
C ALA A 22 -10.53 -2.88 3.11
N LEU A 23 -10.00 -1.76 3.60
CA LEU A 23 -8.67 -1.64 4.17
C LEU A 23 -8.73 -1.87 5.68
N GLN A 24 -8.14 -2.96 6.14
CA GLN A 24 -8.03 -3.28 7.56
C GLN A 24 -6.65 -2.86 8.08
N TYR A 25 -6.60 -1.72 8.77
CA TYR A 25 -5.38 -1.21 9.40
C TYR A 25 -5.11 -1.88 10.76
N CYS A 26 -3.84 -2.15 11.04
CA CYS A 26 -3.37 -2.68 12.31
C CYS A 26 -2.02 -2.06 12.70
N GLY A 27 -1.85 -1.75 13.97
CA GLY A 27 -0.65 -1.09 14.50
C GLY A 27 -0.97 0.32 15.01
N ARG A 28 0.09 1.08 15.32
CA ARG A 28 -0.04 2.44 15.82
C ARG A 28 0.17 3.41 14.66
N MET A 29 -0.93 3.91 14.12
CA MET A 29 -0.97 4.88 13.03
C MET A 29 -1.72 6.13 13.48
N ASP A 30 -1.38 7.25 12.88
CA ASP A 30 -2.12 8.51 13.02
C ASP A 30 -3.07 8.66 11.83
N PHE A 31 -4.36 8.88 12.08
CA PHE A 31 -5.42 8.96 11.08
C PHE A 31 -5.94 10.39 10.88
N ASP A 32 -5.31 11.40 11.51
CA ASP A 32 -5.79 12.79 11.45
C ASP A 32 -5.44 13.51 10.14
N ARG A 33 -4.77 12.81 9.20
CA ARG A 33 -4.33 13.36 7.91
C ARG A 33 -5.29 13.03 6.78
N GLU A 34 -5.59 14.03 5.95
CA GLU A 34 -6.46 13.86 4.77
C GLU A 34 -5.83 12.98 3.68
N GLU A 35 -4.50 12.81 3.67
CA GLU A 35 -3.80 11.97 2.71
C GLU A 35 -3.84 10.47 3.04
N GLY A 36 -4.32 10.12 4.23
CA GLY A 36 -4.36 8.76 4.75
C GLY A 36 -3.51 8.57 6.01
N PRO A 37 -3.53 7.37 6.61
CA PRO A 37 -2.85 7.12 7.86
C PRO A 37 -1.34 7.30 7.73
N LEU A 38 -0.71 7.90 8.73
CA LEU A 38 0.74 8.05 8.84
C LEU A 38 1.36 6.85 9.56
N TRP A 39 2.37 6.25 8.94
CA TRP A 39 3.03 5.03 9.39
C TRP A 39 4.39 5.35 9.98
N VAL A 40 4.48 5.40 11.31
CA VAL A 40 5.73 5.72 12.03
C VAL A 40 6.34 4.49 12.68
N TYR A 41 5.51 3.62 13.27
CA TYR A 41 5.99 2.50 14.08
C TYR A 41 6.16 1.24 13.23
N PRO A 42 7.25 0.48 13.43
CA PRO A 42 7.49 -0.75 12.69
C PRO A 42 6.39 -1.78 12.96
N SER A 43 6.22 -2.71 12.02
CA SER A 43 5.21 -3.78 12.08
C SER A 43 3.76 -3.28 12.08
N SER A 44 3.54 -2.02 11.70
CA SER A 44 2.19 -1.56 11.32
C SER A 44 1.89 -2.08 9.92
N PHE A 45 0.64 -2.47 9.69
CA PHE A 45 0.23 -3.05 8.42
C PHE A 45 -1.20 -2.71 8.03
N VAL A 46 -1.48 -2.83 6.74
CA VAL A 46 -2.83 -2.83 6.18
C VAL A 46 -3.06 -4.18 5.51
N LYS A 47 -4.18 -4.79 5.82
CA LYS A 47 -4.64 -6.03 5.18
C LYS A 47 -5.87 -5.75 4.34
N LEU A 48 -5.93 -6.39 3.17
CA LEU A 48 -7.14 -6.39 2.35
C LEU A 48 -7.26 -7.70 1.56
N LYS A 49 -8.47 -7.94 1.07
CA LYS A 49 -8.75 -8.93 0.03
C LYS A 49 -9.23 -8.23 -1.22
N PHE A 50 -8.81 -8.74 -2.37
CA PHE A 50 -9.26 -8.22 -3.66
C PHE A 50 -9.48 -9.37 -4.63
N ARG A 51 -10.28 -9.13 -5.66
CA ARG A 51 -10.40 -10.03 -6.81
C ARG A 51 -9.87 -9.33 -8.06
N GLY A 52 -8.91 -9.94 -8.73
CA GLY A 52 -8.33 -9.40 -9.96
C GLY A 52 -6.92 -9.94 -10.21
N THR A 53 -6.29 -9.43 -11.27
CA THR A 53 -5.01 -9.97 -11.77
C THR A 53 -3.79 -9.14 -11.38
N LYS A 54 -4.00 -7.98 -10.75
CA LYS A 54 -2.96 -7.00 -10.40
C LYS A 54 -3.38 -6.18 -9.19
N ILE A 55 -2.42 -5.78 -8.37
CA ILE A 55 -2.60 -4.82 -7.28
C ILE A 55 -1.37 -3.93 -7.13
N LYS A 56 -1.61 -2.63 -6.93
CA LYS A 56 -0.59 -1.62 -6.66
C LYS A 56 -0.88 -0.92 -5.34
N ALA A 57 0.16 -0.42 -4.68
CA ALA A 57 0.02 0.48 -3.55
C ALA A 57 0.77 1.78 -3.83
N VAL A 58 0.11 2.91 -3.58
CA VAL A 58 0.73 4.23 -3.63
C VAL A 58 1.02 4.66 -2.20
N ILE A 59 2.29 4.96 -1.92
CA ILE A 59 2.75 5.40 -0.60
C ILE A 59 3.64 6.61 -0.76
N SER A 60 3.46 7.61 0.10
CA SER A 60 4.28 8.81 0.12
C SER A 60 5.24 8.78 1.30
N ASN A 61 6.52 8.97 1.01
CA ASN A 61 7.54 9.11 2.04
C ASN A 61 7.72 10.59 2.41
N TYR A 62 7.71 10.92 3.70
CA TYR A 62 8.01 12.26 4.21
C TYR A 62 9.50 12.44 4.58
N HIS A 63 10.32 11.42 4.31
CA HIS A 63 11.76 11.39 4.57
C HIS A 63 12.16 11.76 6.01
N ALA A 64 11.35 11.37 7.00
CA ALA A 64 11.63 11.72 8.38
C ALA A 64 12.88 11.00 8.94
N TYR A 65 13.14 9.76 8.49
CA TYR A 65 14.25 8.92 8.94
C TYR A 65 14.71 7.94 7.87
N TRP A 66 16.02 7.88 7.60
CA TRP A 66 16.73 6.85 6.79
C TRP A 66 16.10 6.51 5.42
N SER A 67 16.68 5.55 4.72
CA SER A 67 16.05 4.92 3.55
C SER A 67 14.94 3.99 4.03
N ASN A 68 13.75 4.13 3.43
CA ASN A 68 12.58 3.35 3.82
C ASN A 68 12.28 2.28 2.77
N SER A 69 11.84 1.12 3.24
CA SER A 69 11.35 0.00 2.44
C SER A 69 10.01 -0.48 2.98
N MET A 70 9.23 -1.05 2.08
CA MET A 70 7.96 -1.69 2.41
C MET A 70 8.07 -3.18 2.13
N GLY A 71 7.49 -3.99 3.03
CA GLY A 71 7.39 -5.43 2.90
C GLY A 71 5.94 -5.86 2.82
N TRP A 72 5.63 -6.90 2.05
CA TRP A 72 4.26 -7.42 1.98
C TRP A 72 4.19 -8.91 1.72
N LEU A 73 3.07 -9.48 2.13
CA LEU A 73 2.66 -10.84 1.80
C LEU A 73 1.56 -10.77 0.74
N ILE A 74 1.76 -11.43 -0.40
CA ILE A 74 0.71 -11.71 -1.39
C ILE A 74 0.40 -13.21 -1.35
N ASP A 75 -0.82 -13.57 -0.95
CA ASP A 75 -1.22 -14.98 -0.73
C ASP A 75 -0.21 -15.77 0.12
N GLY A 76 0.30 -15.13 1.17
CA GLY A 76 1.30 -15.69 2.09
C GLY A 76 2.74 -15.71 1.58
N ARG A 77 3.03 -15.18 0.38
CA ARG A 77 4.38 -15.09 -0.18
C ARG A 77 5.00 -13.72 0.07
N GLU A 78 6.18 -13.70 0.68
CA GLU A 78 6.91 -12.48 1.02
C GLU A 78 7.51 -11.78 -0.20
N ARG A 79 7.40 -10.46 -0.20
CA ARG A 79 7.99 -9.53 -1.16
C ARG A 79 8.40 -8.25 -0.44
N LYS A 80 9.31 -7.50 -1.05
CA LYS A 80 9.77 -6.20 -0.57
C LYS A 80 10.01 -5.24 -1.72
N GLY A 81 9.91 -3.94 -1.43
CA GLY A 81 10.13 -2.87 -2.38
C GLY A 81 10.70 -1.65 -1.68
N GLN A 82 11.67 -1.00 -2.32
CA GLN A 82 12.20 0.28 -1.87
C GLN A 82 11.21 1.39 -2.27
N ILE A 83 11.05 2.38 -1.40
CA ILE A 83 10.29 3.59 -1.72
C ILE A 83 11.25 4.76 -1.94
N HIS A 84 10.79 5.77 -2.69
CA HIS A 84 11.54 7.00 -2.85
C HIS A 84 11.87 7.63 -1.49
N GLU A 85 12.97 8.38 -1.44
CA GLU A 85 13.36 9.10 -0.21
C GLU A 85 12.27 10.10 0.19
N GLU A 86 11.69 10.79 -0.77
CA GLU A 86 10.61 11.76 -0.56
C GLU A 86 9.54 11.62 -1.66
N GLY A 87 8.29 11.87 -1.29
CA GLY A 87 7.16 11.90 -2.22
C GLY A 87 6.58 10.53 -2.54
N PRO A 88 5.65 10.47 -3.51
CA PRO A 88 4.92 9.25 -3.83
C PRO A 88 5.79 8.20 -4.52
N THR A 89 5.52 6.95 -4.18
CA THR A 89 6.02 5.75 -4.86
C THR A 89 4.84 4.84 -5.15
N CYS A 90 4.71 4.38 -6.39
CA CYS A 90 3.77 3.34 -6.77
C CYS A 90 4.47 1.98 -6.81
N LEU A 91 4.15 1.11 -5.86
CA LEU A 91 4.68 -0.24 -5.78
C LEU A 91 3.70 -1.21 -6.45
N VAL A 92 4.17 -1.96 -7.45
CA VAL A 92 3.45 -3.11 -7.98
C VAL A 92 3.61 -4.27 -6.98
N LEU A 93 2.57 -4.55 -6.22
CA LEU A 93 2.61 -5.58 -5.19
C LEU A 93 2.52 -6.98 -5.81
N ALA A 94 1.71 -7.11 -6.86
CA ALA A 94 1.61 -8.29 -7.70
C ALA A 94 0.95 -7.95 -9.04
N GLU A 95 1.27 -8.73 -10.07
CA GLU A 95 0.74 -8.63 -11.43
C GLU A 95 0.69 -10.02 -12.08
N SER A 96 -0.04 -10.14 -13.20
CA SER A 96 -0.21 -11.40 -13.94
C SER A 96 -0.76 -12.54 -13.05
N MET A 97 -1.59 -12.21 -12.07
CA MET A 97 -2.26 -13.19 -11.21
C MET A 97 -3.48 -13.80 -11.91
N MET A 98 -3.99 -14.92 -11.39
CA MET A 98 -5.28 -15.45 -11.82
C MET A 98 -6.41 -14.49 -11.41
N ASP A 99 -7.51 -14.44 -12.16
CA ASP A 99 -8.68 -13.62 -11.75
C ASP A 99 -9.49 -14.33 -10.65
N THR A 100 -8.92 -14.36 -9.45
CA THR A 100 -9.49 -15.00 -8.26
C THR A 100 -9.40 -14.07 -7.05
N GLU A 101 -9.93 -14.48 -5.90
CA GLU A 101 -9.70 -13.75 -4.65
C GLU A 101 -8.24 -13.94 -4.18
N HIS A 102 -7.62 -12.84 -3.78
CA HIS A 102 -6.26 -12.77 -3.27
C HIS A 102 -6.24 -11.97 -1.95
N GLU A 103 -5.30 -12.29 -1.07
CA GLU A 103 -5.05 -11.54 0.17
C GLU A 103 -3.71 -10.81 0.12
N VAL A 104 -3.71 -9.54 0.55
CA VAL A 104 -2.50 -8.76 0.75
C VAL A 104 -2.38 -8.33 2.20
N CYS A 105 -1.18 -8.47 2.77
CA CYS A 105 -0.78 -7.83 4.01
C CYS A 105 0.44 -6.95 3.72
N PHE A 106 0.27 -5.63 3.73
CA PHE A 106 1.30 -4.64 3.38
C PHE A 106 1.78 -3.94 4.65
N SER A 107 3.10 -3.88 4.89
CA SER A 107 3.69 -3.56 6.20
C SER A 107 4.93 -2.66 6.11
N ASN A 108 5.14 -1.82 7.13
CA ASN A 108 6.40 -1.11 7.34
C ASN A 108 7.30 -1.89 8.32
N GLY A 109 8.06 -2.86 7.84
CA GLY A 109 9.01 -3.57 8.70
C GLY A 109 9.39 -4.95 8.23
N TRP A 110 10.15 -5.00 7.13
CA TRP A 110 10.98 -6.13 6.69
C TRP A 110 12.21 -5.59 5.97
#